data_AF-A0A961JAG5-F1
#
_entry.id   AF-A0A961JAG5-F1
#
_cell.length_a   1.000
_cell.length_b   1.000
_cell.length_c   1.000
_cell.angle_alpha   90.00
_cell.angle_beta   90.00
_cell.angle_gamma   90.00
#
_symmetry.space_group_name_H-M   'P 1'
#
loop_
_entity.id
_entity.type
_entity.pdbx_description
1 polymer ?
#
loop_
_entity_poly.entity_id
_entity_poly.type
_entity_poly.pdbx_seq_one_letter_code
_entity_poly.pdbx_strand_id
1 'polypeptide(L)' 'MKAWKELDAEAQLKLRLDYQAHLDRQPKTCSLDDKVAAFAEWLAARDVAFSREDVSRK' A
#
# COMPACT_ATOMS: atom_id res chain seq x y z
N MET A 1 -3.41 -13.19 -6.92
CA MET A 1 -2.95 -11.79 -6.78
C MET A 1 -3.57 -10.92 -7.84
N LYS A 2 -4.29 -9.86 -7.45
CA LYS A 2 -4.74 -8.77 -8.34
C LYS A 2 -3.72 -7.64 -8.35
N ALA A 3 -3.45 -7.04 -9.51
CA ALA A 3 -2.59 -5.86 -9.55
C ALA A 3 -3.32 -4.65 -8.97
N TRP A 4 -2.58 -3.79 -8.26
CA TRP A 4 -3.10 -2.54 -7.72
C TRP A 4 -3.87 -1.71 -8.76
N LYS A 5 -3.36 -1.65 -10.00
CA LYS A 5 -3.99 -0.93 -11.12
C LYS A 5 -5.33 -1.50 -11.58
N GLU A 6 -5.60 -2.78 -11.29
CA GLU A 6 -6.86 -3.44 -11.61
C GLU A 6 -7.94 -3.22 -10.55
N LEU A 7 -7.57 -2.64 -9.39
CA LEU A 7 -8.52 -2.29 -8.34
C LEU A 7 -9.23 -0.98 -8.70
N ASP A 8 -10.55 -0.96 -8.51
CA ASP A 8 -11.34 0.26 -8.57
C ASP A 8 -10.83 1.32 -7.60
N ALA A 9 -11.06 2.60 -7.95
CA ALA A 9 -10.65 3.73 -7.14
C ALA A 9 -11.16 3.65 -5.68
N GLU A 10 -12.37 3.13 -5.47
CA GLU A 10 -12.94 2.89 -4.14
C GLU A 10 -12.18 1.82 -3.36
N ALA A 11 -11.80 0.72 -4.02
CA ALA A 11 -11.02 -0.36 -3.39
C ALA A 11 -9.61 0.12 -3.02
N GLN A 12 -8.95 0.86 -3.91
CA GLN A 12 -7.65 1.49 -3.63
C GLN A 12 -7.74 2.47 -2.46
N LEU A 13 -8.79 3.30 -2.41
CA LEU A 13 -9.01 4.25 -1.33
C LEU A 13 -9.21 3.53 0.01
N LYS A 14 -10.03 2.48 0.03
CA LYS A 14 -10.29 1.68 1.22
C LYS A 14 -9.01 1.05 1.76
N LEU A 15 -8.17 0.48 0.91
CA LEU A 15 -6.88 -0.12 1.30
C LEU A 15 -5.92 0.94 1.86
N ARG A 16 -5.89 2.14 1.28
CA ARG A 16 -5.07 3.26 1.81
C ARG A 16 -5.53 3.71 3.18
N LEU A 17 -6.85 3.81 3.40
CA LEU A 17 -7.41 4.20 4.70
C LEU A 17 -7.12 3.14 5.77
N ASP A 18 -7.29 1.86 5.44
CA ASP A 18 -7.01 0.74 6.35
C ASP A 18 -5.51 0.67 6.69
N TYR A 19 -4.64 0.91 5.70
CA TYR A 19 -3.20 1.01 5.94
C TYR A 19 -2.82 2.25 6.76
N GLN A 20 -3.48 3.39 6.57
CA GLN A 20 -3.25 4.59 7.39
C GLN A 20 -3.62 4.34 8.87
N ALA A 21 -4.71 3.62 9.14
CA ALA A 21 -5.09 3.21 10.49
C ALA A 21 -4.09 2.20 11.08
N HIS A 22 -3.50 1.34 10.24
CA HIS A 22 -2.42 0.45 10.64
C HIS A 22 -1.12 1.21 10.98
N LEU A 23 -0.75 2.21 10.18
CA LEU A 23 0.39 3.08 10.42
C LEU A 23 0.26 3.91 11.71
N ASP A 24 -0.95 4.36 12.05
CA ASP A 24 -1.21 5.10 13.28
C ASP A 24 -0.86 4.28 14.54
N ARG A 25 -0.93 2.95 14.43
CA ARG A 25 -0.57 2.00 15.50
C ARG A 25 0.90 1.59 15.48
N GLN A 26 1.65 1.93 14.43
CA GLN A 26 3.05 1.57 14.28
C GLN A 26 4.00 2.71 14.68
N PRO A 27 5.24 2.39 15.11
CA PRO A 27 6.27 3.40 15.34
C PRO A 27 6.54 4.19 14.06
N LYS A 28 6.89 5.48 14.22
CA LYS A 28 7.07 6.40 13.09
C LYS A 28 8.25 5.92 12.22
N THR A 29 7.98 5.35 11.07
CA THR A 29 9.02 4.99 10.11
C THR A 29 9.50 6.26 9.39
N CYS A 30 10.81 6.52 9.46
CA CYS A 30 11.42 7.77 8.99
C CYS A 30 11.82 7.75 7.50
N SER A 31 11.43 6.74 6.72
CA SER A 31 11.81 6.67 5.31
C SER A 31 10.63 6.30 4.41
N LEU A 32 10.51 7.01 3.29
CA LEU A 32 9.46 6.77 2.29
C LEU A 32 9.59 5.38 1.67
N ASP A 33 10.82 4.91 1.43
CA ASP A 33 11.09 3.60 0.84
C ASP A 33 10.59 2.46 1.77
N ASP A 34 10.86 2.60 3.07
CA ASP A 34 10.39 1.69 4.12
C ASP A 34 8.85 1.65 4.19
N LYS A 35 8.18 2.81 4.05
CA LYS A 35 6.71 2.87 3.96
C LYS A 35 6.18 2.18 2.71
N VAL A 36 6.85 2.32 1.58
CA VAL A 36 6.43 1.66 0.33
C VAL A 36 6.62 0.15 0.43
N ALA A 37 7.74 -0.32 0.99
CA ALA A 37 8.00 -1.73 1.24
C ALA A 37 6.96 -2.33 2.21
N ALA A 38 6.75 -1.68 3.37
CA ALA A 38 5.76 -2.12 4.35
C ALA A 38 4.33 -2.12 3.78
N PHE A 39 3.99 -1.17 2.91
CA PHE A 39 2.69 -1.16 2.23
C PHE A 39 2.56 -2.30 1.22
N ALA A 40 3.61 -2.55 0.43
CA ALA A 40 3.64 -3.66 -0.52
C ALA A 40 3.50 -5.02 0.19
N GLU A 41 4.21 -5.23 1.30
CA GLU A 41 4.09 -6.44 2.13
C GLU A 41 2.70 -6.59 2.73
N TRP A 42 2.13 -5.49 3.24
CA TRP A 42 0.78 -5.48 3.81
C TRP A 42 -0.31 -5.77 2.77
N LEU A 43 -0.10 -5.34 1.52
CA LEU A 43 -0.98 -5.63 0.39
C LEU A 43 -0.80 -7.07 -0.13
N ALA A 44 0.41 -7.60 -0.13
CA ALA A 44 0.68 -8.98 -0.53
C ALA A 44 -0.09 -9.99 0.35
N ALA A 45 -0.21 -9.72 1.65
CA ALA A 45 -1.04 -10.50 2.58
C ALA A 45 -2.55 -10.49 2.24
N ARG A 46 -2.99 -9.55 1.40
CA ARG A 46 -4.38 -9.39 0.93
C ARG A 46 -4.56 -9.81 -0.52
N ASP A 47 -3.60 -10.54 -1.07
CA ASP A 47 -3.57 -10.97 -2.48
C ASP A 47 -3.56 -9.78 -3.47
N VAL A 48 -2.98 -8.65 -3.06
CA VAL A 48 -2.82 -7.45 -3.91
C VAL A 48 -1.34 -7.25 -4.23
N ALA A 49 -1.00 -7.22 -5.51
CA ALA A 49 0.34 -6.90 -5.99
C ALA A 49 0.49 -5.39 -6.11
N PHE A 50 1.44 -4.83 -5.36
CA PHE A 50 1.79 -3.41 -5.38
C PHE A 50 3.32 -3.26 -5.36
N SER A 51 3.83 -2.36 -6.17
CA SER A 51 5.28 -2.09 -6.25
C SER A 51 5.55 -0.60 -6.28
N ARG A 52 6.81 -0.21 -6.02
CA ARG A 52 7.23 1.20 -6.07
C ARG A 52 6.95 1.86 -7.43
N GLU A 53 6.93 1.07 -8.50
CA GLU A 53 6.55 1.50 -9.85
C GLU A 53 5.08 1.97 -9.95
N ASP A 54 4.18 1.51 -9.07
CA ASP A 54 2.80 2.01 -8.97
C ASP A 54 2.70 3.38 -8.30
N VAL A 55 3.69 3.74 -7.45
CA VAL A 55 3.78 5.07 -6.82
C VAL A 55 4.33 6.09 -7.80
N SER A 56 5.28 5.66 -8.64
CA SER A 56 5.89 6.51 -9.65
C SER A 56 4.98 6.63 -10.87
N ARG A 57 3.93 7.46 -10.78
CA ARG A 57 3.20 7.92 -11.98
C ARG A 57 4.22 8.52 -12.96
N LYS A 58 4.44 7.86 -14.08
CA LYS A 58 4.96 8.49 -15.29
C LYS A 58 3.78 8.89 -16.16
#